data_AF-U7QFE7-F1
#
_entry.id   AF-U7QFE7-F1
#
_cell.length_a   1.000
_cell.length_b   1.000
_cell.length_c   1.000
_cell.angle_alpha   90.00
_cell.angle_beta   90.00
_cell.angle_gamma   90.00
#
_symmetry.space_group_name_H-M   'P 1'
#
loop_
_entity.id
_entity.type
_entity.pdbx_description
1 polymer ?
#
loop_
_entity_poly.entity_id
_entity_poly.type
_entity_poly.pdbx_seq_one_letter_code
_entity_poly.pdbx_strand_id
1 'polypeptide(L)'
;MLGIGTTSLVAEKLQEVTDQWVKDGTLNPEQASVFMDDMMQRLKLEQGNFEELLQRQMRNVMQDVGVPRQTELDELRGRLDRLERQIRDLENRLWR
;
A
#
# COMPACT_ATOMS: atom_id res chain seq x y z
N MET A 1 2.54 14.78 -4.11
CA MET A 1 3.07 14.59 -5.48
C MET A 1 2.54 13.26 -5.96
N LEU A 2 1.47 13.33 -6.75
CA LEU A 2 0.59 12.22 -7.11
C LEU A 2 1.21 11.36 -8.22
N GLY A 3 1.18 10.04 -8.07
CA GLY A 3 0.81 9.10 -9.14
C GLY A 3 1.69 8.90 -10.38
N ILE A 4 2.81 9.61 -10.58
CA ILE A 4 3.58 9.51 -11.83
C ILE A 4 4.24 8.13 -12.00
N GLY A 5 4.62 7.44 -10.92
CA GLY A 5 5.35 6.16 -11.01
C GLY A 5 4.49 4.96 -11.46
N THR A 6 3.36 4.73 -10.81
CA THR A 6 2.52 3.54 -11.05
C THR A 6 1.60 3.72 -12.26
N THR A 7 1.09 4.93 -12.50
CA THR A 7 0.22 5.22 -13.65
C THR A 7 1.00 5.16 -14.97
N SER A 8 2.27 5.59 -14.97
CA SER A 8 3.13 5.53 -16.17
C SER A 8 3.41 4.09 -16.59
N LEU A 9 3.71 3.19 -15.64
CA LEU A 9 3.97 1.78 -15.94
C LEU A 9 2.73 1.06 -16.50
N VAL A 10 1.55 1.35 -15.97
CA VAL A 10 0.30 0.76 -16.47
C VAL A 10 -0.05 1.30 -17.86
N ALA A 11 0.14 2.61 -18.10
CA ALA A 11 -0.08 3.21 -19.41
C ALA A 11 0.84 2.61 -20.48
N GLU A 12 2.12 2.42 -20.17
CA GLU A 12 3.10 1.80 -21.06
C GLU A 12 2.71 0.35 -21.41
N LYS A 13 2.27 -0.43 -20.42
CA LYS A 13 1.81 -1.81 -20.66
C LYS A 13 0.52 -1.89 -21.47
N LEU A 14 -0.43 -1.00 -21.23
CA LEU A 14 -1.66 -0.91 -22.03
C LEU A 14 -1.34 -0.56 -23.49
N GLN A 15 -0.44 0.40 -23.71
CA GLN A 15 0.00 0.77 -25.04
C GLN A 15 0.66 -0.42 -25.76
N GLU A 16 1.58 -1.13 -25.09
CA GLU A 16 2.27 -2.31 -25.65
C GLU A 16 1.29 -3.43 -26.09
N VAL A 17 0.31 -3.75 -25.24
CA VAL A 17 -0.71 -4.77 -25.54
C VAL A 17 -1.62 -4.33 -26.69
N THR A 18 -2.03 -3.06 -26.68
CA THR A 18 -2.89 -2.51 -27.72
C THR A 18 -2.17 -2.48 -29.07
N ASP A 19 -0.90 -2.07 -29.09
CA ASP A 19 -0.05 -2.08 -30.28
C ASP A 19 0.15 -3.51 -30.82
N GLN A 20 0.25 -4.50 -29.93
CA GLN A 20 0.35 -5.90 -30.32
C GLN A 20 -0.94 -6.37 -30.99
N TRP A 21 -2.12 -6.00 -30.47
CA TRP A 21 -3.40 -6.33 -31.10
C TRP A 21 -3.62 -5.64 -32.45
N VAL A 22 -3.07 -4.43 -32.62
CA VAL A 22 -3.06 -3.77 -33.93
C VAL A 22 -2.16 -4.52 -34.92
N LYS A 23 -0.97 -4.94 -34.48
CA LYS A 23 -0.05 -5.74 -35.32
C LYS A 23 -0.63 -7.10 -35.69
N ASP A 24 -1.33 -7.74 -34.77
CA ASP A 24 -1.97 -9.04 -34.97
C ASP A 24 -3.27 -8.95 -35.80
N GLY A 25 -3.69 -7.73 -36.15
CA GLY A 25 -4.88 -7.45 -36.95
C GLY A 25 -6.20 -7.68 -36.22
N THR A 26 -6.17 -7.92 -34.91
CA THR A 26 -7.36 -8.10 -34.07
C THR A 26 -8.02 -6.76 -33.75
N LEU A 27 -7.28 -5.66 -33.85
CA LEU A 27 -7.77 -4.31 -33.63
C LEU A 27 -7.27 -3.36 -34.72
N ASN A 28 -8.07 -2.40 -35.14
CA ASN A 28 -7.57 -1.35 -36.04
C ASN A 28 -7.00 -0.16 -35.22
N PRO A 29 -6.16 0.70 -35.82
CA PRO A 29 -5.50 1.80 -35.08
C PRO A 29 -6.48 2.78 -34.42
N GLU A 30 -7.64 3.00 -35.05
CA GLU A 30 -8.67 3.91 -34.54
C GLU A 30 -9.36 3.34 -33.29
N GLN A 31 -9.71 2.04 -33.31
CA GLN A 31 -10.27 1.35 -32.14
C GLN A 31 -9.24 1.25 -31.01
N ALA A 32 -7.95 1.17 -31.34
CA ALA A 32 -6.87 1.09 -30.37
C ALA A 32 -6.74 2.37 -29.55
N SER A 33 -6.81 3.52 -30.21
CA SER A 33 -6.80 4.82 -29.53
C SER A 33 -8.01 4.97 -28.61
N VAL A 34 -9.21 4.61 -29.08
CA VAL A 34 -10.44 4.70 -28.27
C VAL A 34 -10.38 3.77 -27.07
N PHE A 35 -9.90 2.53 -27.26
CA PHE A 35 -9.75 1.58 -26.16
C PHE A 35 -8.75 2.05 -25.10
N MET A 36 -7.61 2.59 -25.54
CA MET A 36 -6.59 3.13 -24.63
C MET A 36 -7.17 4.31 -23.82
N ASP A 37 -7.88 5.23 -24.47
CA ASP A 37 -8.49 6.39 -23.84
C ASP A 37 -9.55 5.97 -22.81
N ASP A 38 -10.44 5.04 -23.15
CA ASP A 38 -11.46 4.50 -22.25
C ASP A 38 -10.83 3.81 -21.02
N MET A 39 -9.79 3.00 -21.22
CA MET A 39 -9.08 2.33 -20.12
C MET A 39 -8.38 3.34 -19.20
N MET A 40 -7.71 4.34 -19.77
CA MET A 40 -7.05 5.40 -19.02
C MET A 40 -8.07 6.24 -18.23
N GLN A 41 -9.24 6.51 -18.80
CA GLN A 41 -10.31 7.24 -18.13
C GLN A 41 -10.89 6.44 -16.97
N ARG A 42 -11.13 5.13 -17.14
CA ARG A 42 -11.59 4.25 -16.06
C ARG A 42 -10.57 4.12 -14.95
N LEU A 43 -9.28 3.97 -15.28
CA LEU A 43 -8.20 3.93 -14.29
C LEU A 43 -8.12 5.22 -13.46
N LYS A 44 -8.30 6.39 -14.08
CA LYS A 44 -8.36 7.67 -13.37
C LYS A 44 -9.57 7.75 -12.42
N LEU A 45 -10.71 7.18 -12.80
CA LEU A 45 -11.91 7.15 -11.96
C LEU A 45 -11.80 6.15 -10.79
N GLU A 46 -11.13 5.01 -11.01
CA GLU A 46 -10.98 3.96 -10.00
C GLU A 46 -9.78 4.15 -9.06
N GLN A 47 -8.84 5.05 -9.39
CA GLN A 47 -7.60 5.29 -8.62
C GLN A 47 -7.84 5.52 -7.12
N GLY A 48 -8.85 6.32 -6.75
CA GLY A 48 -9.14 6.63 -5.35
C GLY A 48 -9.56 5.39 -4.54
N ASN A 49 -10.39 4.52 -5.12
CA ASN A 49 -10.85 3.30 -4.45
C ASN A 49 -9.77 2.22 -4.44
N PHE A 50 -8.97 2.13 -5.51
CA PHE A 50 -7.93 1.13 -5.66
C PHE A 50 -6.78 1.38 -4.68
N GLU A 51 -6.28 2.62 -4.55
CA GLU A 51 -5.22 2.95 -3.58
C GLU A 51 -5.64 2.67 -2.13
N GLU A 52 -6.87 3.04 -1.75
CA GLU A 52 -7.37 2.76 -0.39
C GLU A 52 -7.53 1.27 -0.12
N LEU A 53 -7.96 0.49 -1.11
CA LEU A 53 -8.05 -0.97 -1.00
C LEU A 53 -6.67 -1.60 -0.87
N LEU A 54 -5.71 -1.15 -1.69
CA LEU A 54 -4.34 -1.65 -1.70
C LEU A 54 -3.62 -1.30 -0.39
N GLN A 55 -3.78 -0.07 0.12
CA GLN A 55 -3.27 0.30 1.44
C GLN A 55 -3.88 -0.55 2.56
N ARG A 56 -5.18 -0.84 2.52
CA ARG A 56 -5.83 -1.71 3.51
C ARG A 56 -5.29 -3.13 3.44
N GLN A 57 -5.15 -3.71 2.25
CA GLN A 57 -4.54 -5.02 2.08
C GLN A 57 -3.08 -5.05 2.55
N MET A 58 -2.26 -4.06 2.19
CA MET A 58 -0.87 -3.98 2.65
C MET A 58 -0.79 -3.88 4.17
N ARG A 59 -1.68 -3.08 4.81
CA ARG A 59 -1.75 -3.02 6.28
C ARG A 59 -2.09 -4.37 6.90
N ASN A 60 -2.99 -5.14 6.30
CA ASN A 60 -3.34 -6.48 6.78
C ASN A 60 -2.17 -7.47 6.60
N VAL A 61 -1.51 -7.45 5.45
CA VAL A 61 -0.33 -8.28 5.20
C VAL A 61 0.82 -7.93 6.14
N MET A 62 1.06 -6.65 6.44
CA MET A 62 2.08 -6.25 7.41
C MET A 62 1.78 -6.77 8.83
N GLN A 63 0.50 -6.88 9.21
CA GLN A 63 0.10 -7.50 10.48
C GLN A 63 0.40 -9.01 10.48
N ASP A 64 0.18 -9.69 9.36
CA ASP A 64 0.40 -11.14 9.22
C ASP A 64 1.89 -11.51 9.12
N VAL A 65 2.74 -10.62 8.58
CA VAL A 65 4.20 -10.83 8.43
C VAL A 65 4.96 -10.53 9.74
N GLY A 66 4.26 -10.17 10.82
CA GLY A 66 4.85 -10.01 12.15
C GLY A 66 5.66 -8.73 12.33
N VAL A 67 5.40 -7.69 11.53
CA VAL A 67 5.94 -6.35 11.78
C VAL A 67 5.14 -5.75 12.95
N PRO A 68 5.75 -5.56 14.14
CA PRO A 68 5.02 -5.03 15.28
C PRO A 68 4.52 -3.63 14.97
N ARG A 69 3.26 -3.36 15.28
CA ARG A 69 2.71 -2.02 15.10
C ARG A 69 3.40 -1.07 16.09
N GLN A 70 3.56 0.21 15.74
CA GLN A 70 4.05 1.22 16.69
C GLN A 70 3.22 1.21 17.99
N THR A 71 1.90 1.03 17.88
CA THR A 71 1.00 0.95 19.04
C THR A 71 1.31 -0.23 19.98
N GLU A 72 1.71 -1.38 19.42
CA GLU A 72 2.06 -2.57 20.21
C GLU A 72 3.42 -2.34 20.91
N LEU A 73 4.37 -1.69 20.23
CA LEU A 73 5.64 -1.28 20.83
C LEU A 73 5.46 -0.24 21.95
N ASP A 74 4.56 0.72 21.75
CA ASP A 74 4.23 1.74 22.75
C ASP A 74 3.57 1.12 23.99
N GLU A 75 2.68 0.14 23.80
CA GLU A 75 2.09 -0.59 24.91
C GLU A 75 3.15 -1.38 25.70
N LEU A 76 4.05 -2.08 24.99
CA LEU A 76 5.16 -2.80 25.61
C LEU A 76 6.09 -1.86 26.39
N ARG A 77 6.41 -0.68 25.84
CA ARG A 77 7.21 0.34 26.53
C ARG A 77 6.52 0.83 27.79
N GLY A 78 5.21 1.12 27.72
CA GLY A 78 4.44 1.52 28.90
C GLY A 78 4.36 0.44 29.98
N ARG A 79 4.35 -0.85 29.58
CA ARG A 79 4.42 -1.98 30.52
C ARG A 79 5.81 -2.07 31.18
N LEU A 80 6.88 -1.85 30.42
CA LEU A 80 8.25 -1.83 30.92
C LEU A 80 8.46 -0.71 31.95
N ASP A 81 8.02 0.51 31.65
CA ASP A 81 8.13 1.66 32.55
C ASP A 81 7.42 1.43 33.90
N ARG A 82 6.33 0.66 33.90
CA ARG A 82 5.61 0.28 35.12
C ARG A 82 6.39 -0.75 35.93
N LEU A 83 6.97 -1.75 35.28
CA LEU A 83 7.82 -2.75 35.94
C LEU A 83 9.06 -2.11 36.56
N GLU A 84 9.73 -1.21 35.85
CA GLU A 84 10.91 -0.49 36.37
C GLU A 84 10.57 0.38 37.58
N ARG A 85 9.37 0.95 37.65
CA ARG A 85 8.90 1.68 38.83
C ARG A 85 8.65 0.74 40.01
N GLN A 86 7.98 -0.39 39.76
CA GLN A 86 7.72 -1.38 40.81
C GLN A 86 9.02 -1.96 41.40
N ILE A 87 10.02 -2.24 40.56
CA ILE A 87 11.33 -2.71 41.01
C ILE A 87 11.99 -1.65 41.91
N ARG A 88 12.02 -0.39 41.48
CA ARG A 88 12.59 0.70 42.30
C ARG A 88 11.87 0.88 43.64
N ASP A 89 10.55 0.76 43.67
CA ASP A 89 9.78 0.84 44.91
C ASP A 89 10.08 -0.34 45.85
N LEU A 90 10.28 -1.54 45.31
CA LEU A 90 10.68 -2.72 46.09
C LEU A 90 12.11 -2.59 46.63
N GLU A 91 13.05 -2.13 45.80
CA GLU A 91 14.42 -1.83 46.23
C GLU A 91 14.44 -0.80 47.36
N ASN A 92 13.70 0.30 47.22
CA ASN A 92 13.59 1.33 48.26
C ASN A 92 12.99 0.81 49.58
N ARG A 93 12.13 -0.22 49.54
CA ARG A 93 11.58 -0.87 50.74
C ARG A 93 12.55 -1.84 51.39
N LEU A 94 13.39 -2.51 50.61
CA LEU A 94 14.40 -3.45 51.10
C LEU A 94 15.59 -2.76 51.78
N TRP A 95 15.82 -1.48 51.48
CA TRP A 95 16.93 -0.68 52.03
C TRP A 95 16.53 0.19 53.25
N ARG A 96 15.31 0.02 53.77
CA ARG A 96 14.88 0.56 55.08
C ARG A 96 14.79 -0.56 56.10
#